data_AF-A0A6M1ZCG6-F1
#
_entry.id   AF-A0A6M1ZCG6-F1
#
_cell.length_a   1.000
_cell.length_b   1.000
_cell.length_c   1.000
_cell.angle_alpha   90.00
_cell.angle_beta   90.00
_cell.angle_gamma   90.00
#
_symmetry.space_group_name_H-M   'P 1'
#
loop_
_entity.id
_entity.type
_entity.pdbx_description
1 polymer ?
#
loop_
_entity_poly.entity_id
_entity_poly.type
_entity_poly.pdbx_seq_one_letter_code
_entity_poly.pdbx_strand_id
1 'polypeptide(L)'
;MLDKNMNFLDHFDDIDDPRIDRKKLYPMSEILFITLCAVISGAEGWQDIENFGKAKICFLKKYLSFDNGISSGDTFRRFFRAIDSEKFQNFF
;
A
#
# COMPACT_ATOMS: atom_id res chain seq x y z
N MET A 1 14.35 28.18 3.07
CA MET A 1 13.26 27.23 2.77
C MET A 1 13.75 25.89 3.25
N LEU A 2 13.05 25.27 4.21
CA LEU A 2 13.43 23.93 4.66
C LEU A 2 13.31 23.00 3.45
N ASP A 3 14.43 22.36 3.08
CA ASP A 3 14.42 21.26 2.12
C ASP A 3 13.30 20.31 2.51
N LYS A 4 12.29 20.21 1.64
CA LYS A 4 11.24 19.22 1.79
C LYS A 4 11.95 17.88 1.55
N ASN A 5 12.43 17.25 2.61
CA ASN A 5 12.93 15.88 2.57
C ASN A 5 11.78 15.03 2.06
N MET A 6 11.73 14.80 0.75
CA MET A 6 10.66 14.07 0.08
C MET A 6 10.74 12.63 0.57
N ASN A 7 9.77 12.23 1.39
CA ASN A 7 9.72 10.88 1.93
C ASN A 7 9.17 9.96 0.84
N PHE A 8 9.63 8.72 0.80
CA PHE A 8 9.11 7.70 -0.11
C PHE A 8 7.57 7.64 -0.10
N LEU A 9 6.96 7.84 1.07
CA LEU A 9 5.51 7.83 1.24
C LEU A 9 4.80 9.01 0.58
N ASP A 10 5.47 10.16 0.40
CA ASP A 10 4.89 11.35 -0.23
C ASP A 10 4.62 11.10 -1.72
N HIS A 11 5.36 10.19 -2.37
CA HIS A 11 5.12 9.81 -3.77
C HIS A 11 3.78 9.10 -3.97
N PHE A 12 3.18 8.56 -2.91
CA PHE A 12 1.86 7.93 -3.02
C PHE A 12 0.73 8.95 -3.18
N ASP A 13 0.94 10.20 -2.76
CA ASP A 13 -0.09 11.25 -2.86
C ASP A 13 -0.31 11.70 -4.31
N ASP A 14 0.66 11.47 -5.20
CA ASP A 14 0.56 11.80 -6.63
C ASP A 14 -0.21 10.73 -7.43
N ILE A 15 -0.57 9.60 -6.81
CA ILE A 15 -1.28 8.50 -7.44
C ILE A 15 -2.79 8.65 -7.20
N ASP A 16 -3.57 8.64 -8.28
CA ASP A 16 -5.03 8.61 -8.16
C ASP A 16 -5.50 7.26 -7.58
N ASP A 17 -6.31 7.29 -6.52
CA ASP A 17 -6.94 6.07 -5.98
C ASP A 17 -8.12 5.65 -6.88
N PRO A 18 -8.01 4.54 -7.65
CA PRO A 18 -9.02 4.14 -8.63
C PRO A 18 -10.28 3.55 -7.98
N ARG A 19 -10.28 3.37 -6.66
CA ARG A 19 -11.41 2.78 -5.92
C ARG A 19 -12.53 3.81 -5.77
N ILE A 20 -13.76 3.30 -5.71
CA ILE A 20 -14.90 4.12 -5.27
C ILE A 20 -14.80 4.41 -3.76
N ASP A 21 -15.27 5.57 -3.31
CA ASP A 21 -15.05 6.04 -1.92
C ASP A 21 -15.54 5.06 -0.84
N ARG A 22 -16.70 4.44 -1.04
CA ARG A 22 -17.23 3.40 -0.12
C ARG A 22 -16.37 2.12 -0.01
N LYS A 23 -15.30 2.00 -0.80
CA LYS A 23 -14.34 0.88 -0.79
C LYS A 23 -12.94 1.31 -0.32
N LYS A 24 -12.77 2.53 0.18
CA LYS A 24 -11.50 3.09 0.70
C LYS A 24 -11.37 2.98 2.22
N LEU A 25 -11.79 1.86 2.81
CA LEU A 25 -11.62 1.61 4.26
C LEU A 25 -10.14 1.64 4.66
N TYR A 26 -9.28 1.08 3.82
CA TYR A 26 -7.84 1.09 4.00
C TYR A 26 -7.22 2.19 3.12
N PRO A 27 -6.44 3.11 3.70
CA PRO A 27 -5.69 4.11 2.96
C PRO A 27 -4.87 3.47 1.84
N MET A 28 -4.79 4.15 0.69
CA MET A 28 -4.02 3.66 -0.45
C MET A 28 -2.52 3.55 -0.11
N SER A 29 -1.98 4.51 0.63
CA SER A 29 -0.59 4.49 1.11
C SER A 29 -0.28 3.25 1.94
N GLU A 30 -1.20 2.82 2.81
CA GLU A 30 -1.04 1.59 3.59
C GLU A 30 -1.02 0.34 2.71
N ILE A 31 -1.87 0.29 1.69
CA ILE A 31 -1.93 -0.80 0.70
C ILE A 31 -0.63 -0.88 -0.11
N LEU A 32 -0.12 0.24 -0.60
CA LEU A 32 1.12 0.27 -1.38
C LEU A 32 2.33 -0.07 -0.52
N PHE A 33 2.41 0.50 0.69
CA PHE A 33 3.53 0.28 1.60
C PHE A 33 3.65 -1.19 2.04
N ILE A 34 2.55 -1.80 2.49
CA ILE A 34 2.56 -3.22 2.88
C ILE A 34 2.89 -4.14 1.69
N THR A 35 2.34 -3.86 0.50
CA THR A 35 2.64 -4.66 -0.69
C THR A 35 4.12 -4.58 -1.05
N LEU A 36 4.71 -3.39 -1.04
CA LEU A 36 6.14 -3.23 -1.29
C LEU A 36 6.97 -4.04 -0.28
N CYS A 37 6.74 -3.84 1.03
CA CYS A 37 7.50 -4.53 2.07
C CYS A 37 7.35 -6.06 2.00
N ALA A 38 6.16 -6.56 1.67
CA ALA A 38 5.91 -7.99 1.53
C ALA A 38 6.62 -8.57 0.31
N VAL A 39 6.52 -7.92 -0.85
CA VAL A 39 7.12 -8.39 -2.12
C VAL A 39 8.64 -8.44 -2.02
N ILE A 40 9.29 -7.40 -1.47
CA ILE A 40 10.75 -7.43 -1.26
C ILE A 40 11.17 -8.50 -0.25
N SER A 41 10.25 -8.93 0.61
CA SER A 41 10.45 -10.01 1.58
C SER A 41 10.09 -11.40 1.02
N GLY A 42 9.79 -11.50 -0.28
CA GLY A 42 9.52 -12.76 -0.97
C GLY A 42 8.06 -13.20 -0.98
N ALA A 43 7.09 -12.32 -0.74
CA ALA A 43 5.67 -12.63 -0.92
C ALA A 43 5.36 -12.81 -2.42
N GLU A 44 4.77 -13.95 -2.80
CA GLU A 44 4.44 -14.27 -4.20
C GLU A 44 2.95 -14.11 -4.49
N GLY A 45 2.10 -14.12 -3.46
CA GLY A 45 0.66 -13.99 -3.59
C GLY A 45 0.00 -12.97 -2.67
N TRP A 46 -1.27 -12.68 -2.96
CA TRP A 46 -2.09 -11.76 -2.16
C TRP A 46 -2.27 -12.23 -0.70
N GLN A 47 -2.36 -13.54 -0.50
CA GLN A 47 -2.45 -14.12 0.83
C GLN A 47 -1.14 -13.97 1.60
N ASP A 48 0.01 -14.03 0.92
CA ASP A 48 1.32 -13.83 1.53
C ASP A 48 1.48 -12.39 1.98
N ILE A 49 1.00 -11.41 1.21
CA ILE A 49 0.99 -9.99 1.61
C ILE A 49 0.13 -9.79 2.86
N GLU A 50 -1.06 -10.37 2.90
CA GLU A 50 -1.92 -10.34 4.09
C GLU A 50 -1.23 -10.99 5.31
N ASN A 51 -0.62 -12.15 5.13
CA ASN A 51 0.08 -12.89 6.19
C ASN A 51 1.30 -12.09 6.69
N PHE A 52 2.07 -11.50 5.78
CA PHE A 52 3.20 -10.62 6.09
C PHE A 52 2.72 -9.42 6.92
N GLY A 53 1.65 -8.76 6.49
CA GLY A 53 1.06 -7.64 7.20
C GLY A 53 0.69 -7.98 8.63
N LYS A 54 -0.01 -9.10 8.81
CA LYS A 54 -0.42 -9.59 10.13
C LYS A 54 0.81 -9.89 11.00
N ALA A 55 1.81 -10.55 10.44
CA ALA A 55 3.04 -10.91 11.14
C ALA A 55 3.93 -9.70 11.48
N LYS A 56 3.88 -8.62 10.69
CA LYS A 56 4.76 -7.45 10.79
C LYS A 56 4.03 -6.16 11.14
N ILE A 57 2.79 -6.21 11.64
CA ILE A 57 1.99 -5.03 11.96
C ILE A 57 2.71 -4.05 12.89
N CYS A 58 3.44 -4.53 13.90
CA CYS A 58 4.19 -3.67 14.81
C CYS A 58 5.34 -2.91 14.12
N PHE A 59 5.92 -3.50 13.06
CA PHE A 59 6.93 -2.82 12.24
C PHE A 59 6.26 -1.80 11.31
N LEU A 60 5.19 -2.20 10.64
CA LEU A 60 4.45 -1.34 9.71
C LEU A 60 3.89 -0.08 10.41
N LYS A 61 3.42 -0.23 11.65
CA LYS A 61 2.91 0.87 12.49
C LYS A 61 3.94 1.93 12.89
N LYS A 62 5.22 1.72 12.59
CA LYS A 62 6.26 2.75 12.75
C LYS A 62 6.23 3.81 11.65
N TYR A 63 5.54 3.53 10.53
CA TYR A 63 5.54 4.36 9.33
C TYR A 63 4.15 4.92 8.99
N LEU A 64 3.09 4.13 9.15
CA LEU A 64 1.69 4.50 8.92
C LEU A 64 0.81 3.97 10.06
N SER A 65 -0.45 4.43 10.21
CA SER A 65 -1.25 4.11 11.40
C SER A 65 -1.83 2.69 11.42
N PHE A 66 -2.30 2.18 10.27
CA PHE A 66 -2.99 0.90 10.15
C PHE A 66 -4.15 0.75 11.15
N ASP A 67 -4.97 1.80 11.27
CA ASP A 67 -6.07 1.86 12.25
C ASP A 67 -7.16 0.81 11.98
N ASN A 68 -7.38 0.47 10.70
CA ASN A 68 -8.31 -0.57 10.27
C ASN A 68 -7.67 -1.98 10.20
N GLY A 69 -6.42 -2.12 10.66
CA GLY A 69 -5.65 -3.35 10.57
C GLY A 69 -5.16 -3.65 9.16
N ILE A 70 -5.00 -4.93 8.84
CA ILE A 70 -4.45 -5.38 7.56
C ILE A 70 -5.58 -5.73 6.58
N SER A 71 -5.52 -5.15 5.39
CA SER A 71 -6.36 -5.52 4.26
C SER A 71 -6.26 -7.01 3.95
N SER A 72 -7.38 -7.62 3.55
CA SER A 72 -7.36 -8.99 3.05
C SER A 72 -6.68 -9.10 1.68
N GLY A 73 -6.23 -10.31 1.33
CA GLY A 73 -5.74 -10.67 -0.01
C GLY A 73 -6.67 -10.20 -1.13
N ASP A 74 -7.97 -10.32 -0.93
CA ASP A 74 -8.97 -9.86 -1.90
C ASP A 74 -8.97 -8.34 -2.09
N THR A 75 -8.68 -7.58 -1.05
CA THR A 75 -8.60 -6.12 -1.12
C THR A 75 -7.38 -5.69 -1.91
N PHE A 76 -6.21 -6.32 -1.68
CA PHE A 76 -5.02 -6.11 -2.50
C PHE A 76 -5.29 -6.42 -3.96
N ARG A 77 -5.85 -7.60 -4.24
CA ARG A 77 -6.17 -8.01 -5.62
C ARG A 77 -7.11 -7.03 -6.32
N ARG A 78 -8.16 -6.56 -5.63
CA ARG A 78 -9.11 -5.59 -6.21
C ARG A 78 -8.45 -4.25 -6.50
N PHE A 79 -7.59 -3.77 -5.61
CA PHE A 79 -6.86 -2.52 -5.80
C PHE A 79 -5.94 -2.59 -7.02
N PHE A 80 -5.03 -3.58 -7.07
CA PHE A 80 -4.07 -3.72 -8.16
C PHE A 80 -4.72 -4.12 -9.50
N ARG A 81 -5.94 -4.66 -9.48
CA ARG A 81 -6.72 -4.87 -10.71
C ARG A 81 -7.34 -3.58 -11.26
N ALA A 82 -7.60 -2.61 -10.38
CA ALA A 82 -8.25 -1.37 -10.75
C ALA A 82 -7.25 -0.26 -11.12
N ILE A 83 -5.99 -0.37 -10.68
CA ILE A 83 -4.97 0.62 -10.96
C ILE A 83 -4.51 0.55 -12.42
N ASP A 84 -4.28 1.72 -13.01
CA ASP A 84 -3.69 1.85 -14.34
C ASP A 84 -2.20 1.54 -14.25
N SER A 85 -1.78 0.39 -14.78
CA SER A 85 -0.40 -0.10 -14.67
C SER A 85 0.61 0.80 -15.38
N GLU A 86 0.24 1.42 -16.50
CA GLU A 86 1.15 2.29 -17.25
C GLU A 86 1.39 3.59 -16.49
N LYS A 87 0.33 4.19 -15.95
CA LYS A 87 0.48 5.37 -15.08
C LYS A 87 1.23 5.03 -13.82
N PHE A 88 0.90 3.92 -13.18
CA PHE A 88 1.55 3.47 -11.94
C PHE A 88 3.06 3.29 -12.13
N GLN A 89 3.49 2.70 -13.24
CA GLN A 89 4.91 2.52 -13.55
C GLN A 89 5.65 3.85 -13.70
N ASN A 90 5.00 4.90 -14.21
CA ASN A 90 5.64 6.21 -14.39
C ASN A 90 5.91 6.97 -13.07
N PHE A 91 5.40 6.50 -11.93
CA PHE A 91 5.66 7.10 -10.61
C PHE A 91 6.95 6.59 -9.95
N PHE A 92 7.63 5.60 -10.53
CA PHE A 92 8.87 5.00 -10.01
C PHE A 92 9.98 4.99 -11.07
#